data_AF-A0A3E2H9N7-F1
#
_entry.id   AF-A0A3E2H9N7-F1
#
_cell.length_a   1.000
_cell.length_b   1.000
_cell.length_c   1.000
_cell.angle_alpha   90.00
_cell.angle_beta   90.00
_cell.angle_gamma   90.00
#
_symmetry.space_group_name_H-M   'P 1'
#
loop_
_entity.id
_entity.type
_entity.pdbx_description
1 polymer ?
#
loop_
_entity_poly.entity_id
_entity_poly.type
_entity_poly.pdbx_seq_one_letter_code
_entity_poly.pdbx_strand_id
1 'polypeptide(L)'
;MPDPAQINHSLSTIRTELEFLRDSGVLNPAQFQSINAQLPQHGGAPSQYVDPRYAGGAAPKFDPSLIAQQAQDPSHPAHPKNPKHHEWAKNMASRFGSAMMFGAGATFGGDMVNDVINHF
;
A
#
# COMPACT_ATOMS: atom_id res chain seq x y z
N MET A 1 7.66 25.61 -2.86
CA MET A 1 7.01 24.46 -2.20
C MET A 1 5.83 25.01 -1.40
N PRO A 2 4.64 24.38 -1.45
CA PRO A 2 3.53 24.80 -0.61
C PRO A 2 3.95 24.76 0.87
N ASP A 3 3.52 25.75 1.64
CA ASP A 3 3.86 25.86 3.06
C ASP A 3 3.21 24.70 3.84
N PRO A 4 3.98 23.88 4.58
CA PRO A 4 3.43 22.81 5.42
C PRO A 4 2.32 23.29 6.37
N ALA A 5 2.37 24.55 6.82
CA ALA A 5 1.33 25.14 7.65
C ALA A 5 0.01 25.33 6.87
N GLN A 6 0.09 25.76 5.61
CA GLN A 6 -1.08 25.89 4.74
C GLN A 6 -1.69 24.52 4.43
N ILE A 7 -0.87 23.49 4.22
CA ILE A 7 -1.34 22.11 4.02
C ILE A 7 -2.06 21.59 5.27
N ASN A 8 -1.50 21.80 6.46
CA ASN A 8 -2.14 21.37 7.70
C ASN A 8 -3.45 22.12 7.97
N HIS A 9 -3.51 23.40 7.62
CA HIS A 9 -4.73 24.19 7.72
C HIS A 9 -5.82 23.64 6.79
N SER A 10 -5.50 23.43 5.51
CA SER A 10 -6.47 22.91 4.54
C SER A 10 -6.97 21.51 4.91
N LEU A 11 -6.10 20.62 5.40
CA LEU A 11 -6.51 19.31 5.90
C LEU A 11 -7.45 19.41 7.11
N SER A 12 -7.21 20.37 8.01
CA SER A 12 -8.07 20.61 9.17
C SER A 12 -9.44 21.14 8.73
N THR A 13 -9.47 22.08 7.79
CA THR A 13 -10.71 22.58 7.19
C THR A 13 -11.52 21.44 6.57
N ILE A 14 -10.89 20.58 5.76
CA ILE A 14 -11.56 19.44 5.13
C ILE A 14 -12.20 18.51 6.19
N ARG A 15 -11.49 18.23 7.29
CA ARG A 15 -12.04 17.39 8.38
C ARG A 15 -13.28 18.00 9.00
N THR A 16 -13.27 19.30 9.28
CA THR A 16 -14.44 20.02 9.82
C THR A 16 -15.63 19.96 8.86
N GLU A 17 -15.39 20.17 7.55
CA GLU A 17 -16.46 20.09 6.55
C GLU A 17 -17.05 18.66 6.45
N LEU A 18 -16.20 17.62 6.55
CA LEU A 18 -16.66 16.23 6.57
C LEU A 18 -17.51 15.91 7.81
N GLU A 19 -17.18 16.47 8.97
CA GLU A 19 -17.98 16.37 10.20
C GLU A 19 -19.34 17.05 10.02
N PHE A 20 -19.38 18.25 9.44
CA PHE A 20 -20.63 18.93 9.11
C PHE A 20 -21.50 18.13 8.14
N LEU A 21 -20.91 17.54 7.10
CA LEU A 21 -21.62 16.68 6.14
C LEU A 21 -22.16 15.39 6.77
N ARG A 22 -21.48 14.85 7.78
CA ARG A 22 -21.99 13.72 8.59
C ARG A 22 -23.17 14.16 9.44
N ASP A 23 -23.05 15.29 10.13
CA ASP A 23 -24.08 15.77 11.06
C ASP A 23 -25.35 16.22 10.33
N SER A 24 -25.22 16.73 9.09
CA SER A 24 -26.33 17.02 8.19
C SER A 24 -26.97 15.76 7.57
N GLY A 25 -26.44 14.56 7.83
CA GLY A 25 -26.98 13.30 7.35
C GLY A 25 -26.69 12.98 5.89
N VAL A 26 -25.91 13.82 5.19
CA VAL A 26 -25.50 13.59 3.80
C VAL A 26 -24.44 12.49 3.71
N LEU A 27 -23.56 12.40 4.71
CA LEU A 27 -22.59 11.32 4.86
C LEU A 27 -23.01 10.38 5.99
N ASN A 28 -23.04 9.08 5.70
CA ASN A 28 -23.19 8.09 6.77
C ASN A 28 -21.87 7.94 7.57
N PRO A 29 -21.91 7.40 8.79
CA PRO A 29 -20.72 7.26 9.64
C PRO A 29 -19.59 6.43 9.02
N ALA A 30 -19.90 5.39 8.24
CA ALA A 30 -18.91 4.55 7.59
C ALA A 30 -18.19 5.30 6.45
N GLN A 31 -18.92 6.10 5.68
CA GLN A 31 -18.35 6.95 4.62
C GLN A 31 -17.42 8.01 5.20
N PHE A 32 -17.83 8.66 6.30
CA PHE A 32 -16.97 9.61 7.02
C PHE A 32 -15.65 8.98 7.45
N GLN A 33 -15.69 7.80 8.08
CA GLN A 33 -14.49 7.08 8.53
C GLN A 33 -13.56 6.72 7.37
N SER A 34 -14.11 6.18 6.27
CA SER A 34 -13.33 5.85 5.09
C SER A 34 -12.66 7.06 4.46
N ILE A 35 -13.40 8.17 4.27
CA ILE A 35 -12.84 9.39 3.67
C ILE A 35 -11.77 9.98 4.59
N ASN A 36 -12.04 10.07 5.89
CA ASN A 36 -11.07 10.60 6.85
C ASN A 36 -9.79 9.74 6.91
N ALA A 37 -9.91 8.41 6.80
CA ALA A 37 -8.76 7.52 6.73
C ALA A 37 -7.94 7.72 5.43
N GLN A 38 -8.58 8.09 4.31
CA GLN A 38 -7.90 8.38 3.05
C GLN A 38 -7.19 9.74 3.03
N LEU A 39 -7.49 10.66 3.95
CA LEU A 39 -6.83 11.97 3.99
C LEU A 39 -5.35 11.85 4.40
N PRO A 40 -4.46 12.68 3.82
CA PRO A 40 -3.07 12.77 4.25
C PRO A 40 -2.92 13.07 5.74
N GLN A 41 -1.85 12.53 6.33
CA GLN A 41 -1.52 12.81 7.73
C GLN A 41 -0.94 14.22 7.89
N HIS A 42 -0.93 14.71 9.14
CA HIS A 42 -0.30 15.98 9.47
C HIS A 42 1.16 16.00 8.97
N GLY A 43 1.56 17.10 8.33
CA GLY A 43 2.85 17.20 7.64
C GLY A 43 2.82 16.80 6.17
N GLY A 44 1.65 16.44 5.62
CA GLY A 44 1.46 16.18 4.19
C GLY A 44 1.89 14.78 3.74
N ALA A 45 2.16 13.87 4.67
CA ALA A 45 2.47 12.49 4.35
C ALA A 45 1.23 11.79 3.74
N PRO A 46 1.38 11.05 2.63
CA PRO A 46 0.26 10.39 1.97
C PRO A 46 -0.41 9.37 2.90
N SER A 47 -1.74 9.22 2.75
CA SER A 47 -2.46 8.18 3.48
C SER A 47 -2.02 6.80 3.03
N GLN A 48 -1.84 5.89 4.00
CA GLN A 48 -1.59 4.47 3.77
C GLN A 48 -2.89 3.65 3.68
N TYR A 49 -4.03 4.29 3.93
CA TYR A 49 -5.33 3.62 3.86
C TYR A 49 -5.75 3.47 2.41
N VAL A 50 -5.88 2.23 1.98
CA VAL A 50 -6.45 1.87 0.68
C VAL A 50 -7.76 1.17 0.95
N ASP A 51 -8.85 1.70 0.40
CA ASP A 51 -10.16 1.08 0.52
C ASP A 51 -10.14 -0.28 -0.20
N PRO A 52 -10.46 -1.41 0.47
CA PRO A 52 -10.43 -2.74 -0.13
C PRO A 52 -11.29 -2.88 -1.39
N ARG A 53 -12.29 -2.02 -1.58
CA ARG A 53 -13.19 -2.01 -2.74
C ARG A 53 -12.54 -1.39 -3.98
N TYR A 54 -11.57 -0.50 -3.79
CA TYR A 54 -10.84 0.20 -4.85
C TYR A 54 -9.39 -0.28 -4.99
N ALA A 55 -8.87 -0.99 -3.98
CA ALA A 55 -7.71 -1.85 -4.10
C ALA A 55 -8.08 -3.04 -4.99
N GLY A 56 -8.09 -2.84 -6.31
CA GLY A 56 -8.35 -3.90 -7.30
C GLY A 56 -7.66 -5.19 -6.87
N GLY A 57 -8.48 -6.16 -6.43
CA GLY A 57 -8.09 -7.44 -5.86
C GLY A 57 -6.76 -7.43 -5.12
N ALA A 58 -6.69 -6.84 -3.91
CA ALA A 58 -5.63 -6.99 -2.91
C ALA A 58 -4.38 -7.72 -3.44
N ALA A 59 -3.58 -7.04 -4.26
CA ALA A 59 -2.28 -7.57 -4.62
C ALA A 59 -1.51 -7.71 -3.30
N PRO A 60 -1.08 -8.93 -2.91
CA PRO A 60 -0.24 -9.08 -1.74
C PRO A 60 0.97 -8.17 -1.96
N LYS A 61 1.18 -7.23 -1.03
CA LYS A 61 2.39 -6.39 -1.02
C LYS A 61 3.58 -7.34 -1.11
N PHE A 62 4.29 -7.31 -2.24
CA PHE A 62 5.49 -8.11 -2.42
C PHE A 62 6.57 -7.45 -1.60
N ASP A 63 6.91 -8.06 -0.47
CA ASP A 63 8.03 -7.64 0.37
C ASP A 63 9.20 -8.61 0.13
N PRO A 64 10.24 -8.19 -0.63
CA PRO A 64 11.38 -9.05 -0.95
C PRO A 64 12.11 -9.54 0.30
N SER A 65 12.13 -8.74 1.36
CA SER A 65 12.84 -9.05 2.61
C SER A 65 12.16 -10.18 3.38
N LEU A 66 10.82 -10.16 3.41
CA LEU A 66 10.00 -11.18 4.03
C LEU A 66 10.14 -12.53 3.30
N ILE A 67 10.20 -12.50 1.97
CA ILE A 67 10.39 -13.70 1.15
C ILE A 67 11.76 -14.33 1.41
N ALA A 68 12.80 -13.53 1.54
CA ALA A 68 14.14 -14.03 1.86
C ALA A 68 14.19 -14.71 3.24
N GLN A 69 13.53 -14.15 4.26
CA GLN A 69 13.41 -14.80 5.57
C GLN A 69 12.61 -16.10 5.51
N GLN A 70 11.49 -16.09 4.76
CA GLN A 70 10.68 -17.28 4.54
C GLN A 70 11.42 -18.40 3.80
N ALA A 71 12.37 -18.05 2.92
CA ALA A 71 13.21 -19.02 2.22
C ALA A 71 14.25 -19.69 3.14
N GLN A 72 14.50 -19.13 4.34
CA GLN A 72 15.42 -19.70 5.33
C GLN A 72 14.74 -20.73 6.26
N ASP A 73 13.41 -20.71 6.37
CA ASP A 73 12.67 -21.68 7.19
C ASP A 73 12.47 -23.01 6.42
N PRO A 74 13.04 -24.14 6.89
CA PRO A 74 12.92 -25.44 6.23
C PRO A 74 11.48 -25.94 6.07
N SER A 75 10.57 -25.50 6.94
CA SER A 75 9.15 -25.87 6.94
C SER A 75 8.31 -25.02 5.97
N HIS A 76 8.86 -23.90 5.50
CA HIS A 76 8.16 -22.95 4.65
C HIS A 76 8.26 -23.33 3.16
N PRO A 77 7.19 -23.18 2.36
CA PRO A 77 7.20 -23.51 0.93
C PRO A 77 8.21 -22.72 0.09
N ALA A 78 8.70 -21.59 0.59
CA ALA A 78 9.74 -20.80 -0.08
C ALA A 78 11.15 -21.42 0.02
N HIS A 79 11.35 -22.43 0.88
CA HIS A 79 12.64 -23.08 1.04
C HIS A 79 12.92 -24.07 -0.11
N PRO A 80 14.11 -24.06 -0.74
CA PRO A 80 14.40 -24.89 -1.93
C PRO A 80 14.24 -26.40 -1.73
N LYS A 81 14.41 -26.87 -0.50
CA LYS A 81 14.29 -28.31 -0.14
C LYS A 81 12.88 -28.72 0.29
N ASN A 82 11.90 -27.80 0.28
CA ASN A 82 10.52 -28.13 0.65
C ASN A 82 9.80 -28.82 -0.52
N PRO A 83 9.07 -29.94 -0.30
CA PRO A 83 8.32 -30.61 -1.36
C PRO A 83 7.26 -29.71 -2.04
N LYS A 84 6.77 -28.67 -1.34
CA LYS A 84 5.81 -27.70 -1.88
C LYS A 84 6.47 -26.50 -2.58
N HIS A 85 7.79 -26.49 -2.73
CA HIS A 85 8.53 -25.38 -3.34
C HIS A 85 8.13 -25.14 -4.80
N HIS A 86 7.91 -26.20 -5.58
CA HIS A 86 7.47 -26.08 -6.96
C HIS A 86 6.11 -25.38 -7.08
N GLU A 87 5.16 -25.72 -6.19
CA GLU A 87 3.83 -25.13 -6.16
C GLU A 87 3.88 -23.66 -5.72
N TRP A 88 4.71 -23.35 -4.72
CA TRP A 88 4.98 -21.99 -4.29
C TRP A 88 5.57 -21.12 -5.42
N ALA A 89 6.58 -21.63 -6.14
CA ALA A 89 7.19 -20.93 -7.26
C ALA A 89 6.19 -20.70 -8.41
N LYS A 90 5.32 -21.67 -8.70
CA LYS A 90 4.24 -21.54 -9.69
C LYS A 90 3.23 -20.46 -9.31
N ASN A 91 2.83 -20.41 -8.03
CA ASN A 91 1.92 -19.39 -7.51
C ASN A 91 2.56 -17.98 -7.50
N MET A 92 3.88 -17.88 -7.29
CA MET A 92 4.61 -16.61 -7.41
C MET A 92 4.68 -16.15 -8.87
N ALA A 93 5.00 -17.05 -9.80
CA ALA A 93 5.06 -16.75 -11.23
C ALA A 93 3.68 -16.36 -11.79
N SER A 94 2.60 -17.01 -11.37
CA SER A 94 1.23 -16.66 -11.80
C SER A 94 0.81 -15.28 -11.30
N ARG A 95 1.22 -14.90 -10.08
CA ARG A 95 0.99 -13.55 -9.54
C ARG A 95 1.78 -12.50 -10.31
N PHE A 96 3.04 -12.76 -10.64
CA PHE A 96 3.86 -11.87 -11.47
C PHE A 96 3.31 -11.72 -12.90
N GLY A 97 2.93 -12.82 -13.55
CA GLY A 97 2.34 -12.80 -14.89
C GLY A 97 1.00 -12.07 -14.93
N SER A 98 0.17 -12.24 -13.90
CA SER A 98 -1.08 -11.48 -13.77
C SER A 98 -0.79 -9.99 -13.54
N ALA A 99 0.18 -9.64 -12.68
CA ALA A 99 0.57 -8.26 -12.41
C ALA A 99 1.14 -7.54 -13.64
N MET A 100 1.91 -8.26 -14.48
CA MET A 100 2.41 -7.74 -15.76
C MET A 100 1.29 -7.49 -16.77
N MET A 101 0.28 -8.39 -16.81
CA MET A 101 -0.88 -8.26 -17.71
C MET A 101 -1.83 -7.13 -17.29
N PHE A 102 -1.98 -6.88 -15.98
CA PHE A 102 -2.84 -5.81 -15.44
C PHE A 102 -2.14 -4.46 -15.27
N GLY A 103 -0.93 -4.27 -15.82
CA GLY A 103 -0.24 -2.98 -15.83
C GLY A 103 0.39 -2.56 -14.48
N ALA A 104 0.52 -3.47 -13.52
CA ALA A 104 1.20 -3.24 -12.24
C ALA A 104 2.74 -3.38 -12.34
N GLY A 105 3.31 -3.25 -13.54
CA GLY A 105 4.73 -3.44 -13.84
C GLY A 105 5.65 -2.25 -13.53
N ALA A 106 5.20 -1.25 -12.76
CA ALA A 106 5.96 -0.01 -12.54
C ALA A 106 6.54 0.18 -11.10
N THR A 107 6.19 -0.67 -10.13
CA THR A 107 6.62 -0.48 -8.72
C THR A 107 7.94 -1.18 -8.35
N PHE A 108 8.62 -1.84 -9.28
CA PHE A 108 9.92 -2.51 -9.04
C PHE A 108 11.17 -1.67 -9.34
N GLY A 109 11.04 -0.36 -9.59
CA GLY A 109 12.18 0.48 -9.97
C GLY A 109 12.37 1.78 -9.18
N GLY A 110 11.45 2.15 -8.28
CA GLY A 110 11.48 3.46 -7.62
C GLY A 110 12.41 3.52 -6.40
N ASP A 111 12.40 2.51 -5.54
CA ASP A 111 13.03 2.60 -4.22
C ASP A 111 14.46 2.02 -4.18
N MET A 112 14.88 1.24 -5.19
CA MET A 112 16.24 0.68 -5.24
C MET A 112 17.31 1.72 -5.66
N VAL A 113 16.90 2.79 -6.37
CA VAL A 113 17.83 3.86 -6.78
C VAL A 113 18.10 4.87 -5.67
N ASN A 114 17.17 5.04 -4.73
CA ASN A 114 17.36 6.00 -3.63
C ASN A 114 18.33 5.46 -2.56
N ASP A 115 18.40 4.14 -2.38
CA ASP A 115 19.31 3.49 -1.41
C ASP A 115 20.75 3.34 -1.94
N VAL A 116 20.94 3.28 -3.27
CA VAL A 116 22.28 3.27 -3.89
C VAL A 116 22.92 4.67 -3.92
N ILE A 117 22.13 5.75 -3.97
CA ILE A 117 22.66 7.13 -4.04
C ILE A 117 23.02 7.68 -2.65
N ASN A 118 22.36 7.26 -1.58
CA ASN A 118 22.64 7.72 -0.21
C ASN A 118 23.74 6.92 0.52
N HIS A 119 24.40 5.98 -0.16
CA HIS A 119 25.49 5.18 0.40
C HIS A 119 26.83 5.37 -0.34
N PHE A 120 27.05 6.57 -0.88
CA PHE A 120 28.36 7.09 -1.31
C PHE A 120 28.57 8.54 -0.87
#